data_AF-A0A3E0J291-F1
#
_entry.id   AF-A0A3E0J291-F1
#
_cell.length_a   1.000
_cell.length_b   1.000
_cell.length_c   1.000
_cell.angle_alpha   90.00
_cell.angle_beta   90.00
_cell.angle_gamma   90.00
#
_symmetry.space_group_name_H-M   'P 1'
#
loop_
_entity.id
_entity.type
_entity.pdbx_description
1 polymer ?
#
loop_
_entity_poly.entity_id
_entity_poly.type
_entity_poly.pdbx_seq_one_letter_code
_entity_poly.pdbx_strand_id
1 'polypeptide(L)'
;MSIHLKERLGTEELSHLKTAAILEFTEELFESDQYRLLEVIDSDQQQLFIVNRNDRTLTVLSLSQDMALKKETLFTDRIISMKEYFEDYSLSENTPPRKIEITFMEGRTLLIEPESSKKQNKDYQRDDVGRQVEEDFEHLIAALKSTVIL
;
A
#
# COMPACT_ATOMS: atom_id res chain seq x y z
N MET A 1 9.34 -1.66 11.63
CA MET A 1 9.67 -1.29 10.24
C MET A 1 9.89 -2.52 9.37
N SER A 2 9.37 -2.53 8.14
CA SER A 2 9.47 -3.67 7.21
C SER A 2 10.80 -3.62 6.43
N ILE A 3 11.86 -4.17 7.03
CA ILE A 3 13.15 -4.39 6.36
C ILE A 3 12.93 -5.14 5.04
N HIS A 4 11.98 -6.07 5.04
CA HIS A 4 11.60 -6.87 3.87
C HIS A 4 11.03 -6.05 2.72
N LEU A 5 10.21 -5.01 2.97
CA LEU A 5 9.76 -4.12 1.91
C LEU A 5 10.92 -3.31 1.31
N LYS A 6 11.82 -2.78 2.15
CA LYS A 6 12.99 -1.99 1.69
C LYS A 6 13.91 -2.84 0.80
N GLU A 7 14.01 -4.14 1.07
CA GLU A 7 14.71 -5.14 0.26
C GLU A 7 13.97 -5.45 -1.04
N ARG A 8 12.65 -5.70 -1.03
CA ARG A 8 11.85 -5.95 -2.24
C ARG A 8 11.88 -4.76 -3.20
N LEU A 9 11.77 -3.55 -2.67
CA LEU A 9 11.94 -2.31 -3.45
C LEU A 9 13.37 -2.12 -3.99
N GLY A 10 14.33 -2.95 -3.59
CA GLY A 10 15.70 -2.96 -4.12
C GLY A 10 15.90 -3.83 -5.36
N THR A 11 14.88 -4.55 -5.84
CA THR A 11 14.96 -5.34 -7.09
C THR A 11 14.98 -4.44 -8.32
N GLU A 12 15.47 -4.93 -9.46
CA GLU A 12 15.53 -4.15 -10.71
C GLU A 12 14.16 -3.55 -11.06
N GLU A 13 13.09 -4.33 -10.94
CA GLU A 13 11.74 -3.90 -11.30
C GLU A 13 11.16 -2.80 -10.41
N LEU A 14 11.43 -2.82 -9.10
CA LEU A 14 10.81 -1.90 -8.13
C LEU A 14 11.74 -0.77 -7.65
N SER A 15 13.02 -0.83 -8.03
CA SER A 15 14.04 0.16 -7.65
C SER A 15 13.64 1.60 -7.98
N HIS A 16 12.98 1.81 -9.12
CA HIS A 16 12.48 3.13 -9.53
C HIS A 16 11.43 3.69 -8.58
N LEU A 17 10.52 2.84 -8.08
CA LEU A 17 9.50 3.20 -7.11
C LEU A 17 10.13 3.56 -5.75
N LYS A 18 11.19 2.84 -5.36
CA LYS A 18 12.01 3.18 -4.18
C LYS A 18 12.66 4.55 -4.31
N THR A 19 13.31 4.82 -5.44
CA THR A 19 13.98 6.10 -5.70
C THR A 19 12.96 7.24 -5.66
N ALA A 20 11.80 7.07 -6.30
CA ALA A 20 10.72 8.04 -6.25
C ALA A 20 10.27 8.32 -4.81
N ALA A 21 10.07 7.28 -4.00
CA ALA A 21 9.66 7.42 -2.61
C ALA A 21 10.70 8.18 -1.76
N ILE A 22 11.99 7.89 -1.94
CA ILE A 22 13.08 8.57 -1.23
C ILE A 22 13.18 10.04 -1.64
N LEU A 23 13.01 10.36 -2.93
CA LEU A 23 13.04 11.75 -3.40
C LEU A 23 11.87 12.57 -2.84
N GLU A 24 10.71 11.94 -2.64
CA GLU A 24 9.50 12.61 -2.16
C GLU A 24 9.41 12.73 -0.63
N PHE A 25 9.94 11.77 0.13
CA PHE A 25 9.74 11.66 1.59
C PHE A 25 11.02 11.49 2.41
N THR A 26 12.20 11.37 1.77
CA THR A 26 13.50 10.95 2.36
C THR A 26 13.56 9.48 2.78
N GLU A 27 14.75 8.93 3.05
CA GLU A 27 14.91 7.52 3.43
C GLU A 27 14.28 7.17 4.79
N GLU A 28 14.01 8.16 5.64
CA GLU A 28 13.36 8.01 6.94
C GLU A 28 11.97 7.34 6.84
N LEU A 29 11.32 7.36 5.66
CA LEU A 29 10.02 6.71 5.48
C LEU A 29 10.07 5.20 5.72
N PHE A 30 11.22 4.55 5.47
CA PHE A 30 11.39 3.12 5.71
C PHE A 30 11.84 2.80 7.14
N GLU A 31 12.16 3.84 7.92
CA GLU A 31 12.80 3.74 9.23
C GLU A 31 11.96 4.33 10.36
N SER A 32 10.77 4.83 10.04
CA SER A 32 9.88 5.45 11.02
C SER A 32 8.58 4.67 11.16
N ASP A 33 8.13 4.50 12.40
CA ASP A 33 6.83 3.89 12.70
C ASP A 33 5.63 4.79 12.37
N GLN A 34 5.89 6.04 11.98
CA GLN A 34 4.86 6.96 11.51
C GLN A 34 4.38 6.64 10.10
N TYR A 35 5.17 5.87 9.35
CA TYR A 35 4.81 5.43 8.01
C TYR A 35 4.40 3.96 8.01
N ARG A 36 3.36 3.67 7.24
CA ARG A 36 3.04 2.31 6.80
C ARG A 36 2.95 2.31 5.29
N LEU A 37 3.54 1.30 4.69
CA LEU A 37 3.74 1.23 3.26
C LEU A 37 3.24 -0.11 2.74
N LEU A 38 2.75 -0.11 1.51
CA LEU A 38 2.37 -1.30 0.78
C LEU A 38 2.67 -1.08 -0.70
N GLU A 39 3.40 -1.99 -1.31
CA GLU A 39 3.54 -2.04 -2.76
C GLU A 39 2.47 -2.92 -3.39
N VAL A 40 1.94 -2.49 -4.53
CA VAL A 40 1.00 -3.25 -5.34
C VAL A 40 1.41 -3.13 -6.80
N ILE A 41 1.44 -4.26 -7.49
CA ILE A 41 1.71 -4.33 -8.93
C ILE A 41 0.40 -4.71 -9.61
N ASP A 42 -0.06 -3.86 -10.52
CA ASP A 42 -1.17 -4.16 -11.43
C ASP A 42 -0.65 -4.20 -12.87
N SER A 43 -1.49 -4.68 -13.79
CA SER A 43 -1.19 -4.83 -15.22
C SER A 43 -0.61 -3.56 -15.86
N ASP A 44 -1.08 -2.38 -15.44
CA ASP A 44 -0.72 -1.11 -16.07
C ASP A 44 0.33 -0.29 -15.29
N GLN A 45 0.55 -0.59 -14.00
CA GLN A 45 1.37 0.26 -13.13
C GLN A 45 1.88 -0.47 -11.89
N GLN A 46 3.03 -0.02 -11.40
CA GLN A 46 3.55 -0.32 -10.07
C GLN A 46 3.15 0.81 -9.13
N GLN A 47 2.66 0.49 -7.94
CA GLN A 47 2.17 1.47 -6.98
C GLN A 47 2.79 1.27 -5.61
N LEU A 48 3.10 2.36 -4.93
CA LEU A 48 3.47 2.38 -3.52
C LEU A 48 2.47 3.26 -2.77
N PHE A 49 1.70 2.62 -1.90
CA PHE A 49 0.80 3.27 -0.96
C PHE A 49 1.58 3.61 0.31
N ILE A 50 1.46 4.85 0.76
CA ILE A 50 2.20 5.38 1.91
C ILE A 50 1.21 6.10 2.82
N VAL A 51 0.94 5.53 3.98
CA VAL A 51 0.15 6.17 5.03
C VAL A 51 1.10 6.88 5.97
N ASN A 52 0.94 8.19 6.12
CA ASN A 52 1.63 8.98 7.14
C ASN A 52 0.65 9.28 8.28
N ARG A 53 0.94 8.73 9.47
CA ARG A 53 0.07 8.84 10.64
C ARG A 53 0.11 10.23 11.29
N ASN A 54 1.25 10.90 11.24
CA ASN A 54 1.42 12.26 11.77
C ASN A 54 0.63 13.27 10.94
N ASP A 55 0.83 13.24 9.62
CA ASP A 55 0.19 14.19 8.70
C ASP A 55 -1.22 13.75 8.29
N ARG A 56 -1.64 12.55 8.70
CA ARG A 56 -2.96 11.96 8.39
C ARG A 56 -3.22 11.96 6.89
N THR A 57 -2.24 11.47 6.13
CA THR A 57 -2.31 11.38 4.66
C THR A 57 -2.11 9.96 4.16
N LEU A 58 -2.72 9.67 3.01
CA LEU A 58 -2.44 8.54 2.15
C LEU A 58 -1.86 9.08 0.85
N THR A 59 -0.58 8.81 0.60
CA THR A 59 0.06 9.11 -0.68
C THR A 59 0.14 7.84 -1.53
N VAL A 60 -0.23 7.96 -2.79
CA VAL A 60 -0.04 6.95 -3.83
C VAL A 60 1.04 7.45 -4.79
N LEU A 61 2.15 6.73 -4.85
CA LEU A 61 3.12 6.86 -5.93
C LEU A 61 2.81 5.77 -6.96
N SER A 62 2.65 6.14 -8.22
CA SER A 62 2.36 5.21 -9.31
C SER A 62 3.37 5.40 -10.43
N LEU A 63 3.94 4.30 -10.90
CA LEU A 63 4.89 4.26 -12.00
C LEU A 63 4.27 3.41 -13.11
N SER A 64 3.95 4.03 -14.24
CA SER A 64 3.44 3.34 -15.42
C SER A 64 4.55 2.62 -16.19
N GLN A 65 4.18 1.76 -17.14
CA GLN A 65 5.13 1.00 -17.97
C GLN A 65 6.08 1.88 -18.80
N ASP A 66 5.68 3.11 -19.13
CA ASP A 66 6.51 4.12 -19.81
C ASP A 66 7.40 4.92 -18.85
N MET A 67 7.49 4.50 -17.58
CA MET A 67 8.25 5.13 -16.50
C MET A 67 7.75 6.54 -16.11
N ALA A 68 6.50 6.89 -16.47
CA ALA A 68 5.91 8.13 -15.97
C ALA A 68 5.52 7.97 -14.49
N LEU A 69 6.06 8.85 -13.65
CA LEU A 69 5.76 8.90 -12.22
C LEU A 69 4.56 9.82 -11.97
N LYS A 70 3.54 9.31 -11.28
CA LYS A 70 2.41 10.06 -10.76
C LYS A 70 2.39 10.00 -9.24
N LYS A 71 2.17 11.14 -8.60
CA LYS A 71 1.94 11.26 -7.16
C LYS A 71 0.55 11.80 -6.91
N GLU A 72 -0.18 11.16 -5.99
CA GLU A 72 -1.46 11.64 -5.48
C GLU A 72 -1.42 11.59 -3.94
N THR A 73 -1.72 12.69 -3.26
CA THR A 73 -1.81 12.74 -1.79
C THR A 73 -3.24 13.06 -1.38
N LEU A 74 -3.81 12.19 -0.56
CA LEU A 74 -5.19 12.25 -0.09
C LEU A 74 -5.19 12.39 1.44
N PHE A 75 -6.00 13.30 1.97
CA PHE A 75 -6.14 13.47 3.42
C PHE A 75 -7.11 12.44 3.99
N THR A 76 -6.69 11.73 5.05
CA THR A 76 -7.47 10.62 5.59
C THR A 76 -8.68 11.10 6.40
N ASP A 77 -8.68 12.34 6.88
CA ASP A 77 -9.85 12.97 7.52
C ASP A 77 -11.02 13.20 6.54
N ARG A 78 -10.75 13.17 5.24
CA ARG A 78 -11.76 13.22 4.17
C ARG A 78 -12.30 11.84 3.78
N ILE A 79 -11.89 10.76 4.44
CA ILE A 79 -12.43 9.42 4.17
C ILE A 79 -13.87 9.37 4.70
N ILE A 80 -14.83 9.10 3.81
CA ILE A 80 -16.24 8.94 4.16
C ILE A 80 -16.66 7.48 4.26
N SER A 81 -15.93 6.57 3.63
CA SER A 81 -16.19 5.14 3.70
C SER A 81 -14.91 4.34 3.45
N MET A 82 -14.75 3.26 4.20
CA MET A 82 -13.71 2.26 3.99
C MET A 82 -14.38 0.89 4.05
N LYS A 83 -14.32 0.14 2.95
CA LYS A 83 -14.91 -1.20 2.85
C LYS A 83 -13.81 -2.22 2.65
N GLU A 84 -13.79 -3.23 3.51
CA GLU A 84 -12.90 -4.39 3.42
C GLU A 84 -13.65 -5.55 2.77
N TYR A 85 -13.02 -6.18 1.77
CA TYR A 85 -13.59 -7.32 1.06
C TYR A 85 -12.78 -8.56 1.39
N PHE A 86 -13.46 -9.62 1.83
CA PHE A 86 -12.88 -10.91 2.20
C PHE A 86 -13.37 -11.98 1.21
N GLU A 87 -12.50 -12.92 0.81
CA GLU A 87 -12.92 -14.09 0.01
C GLU A 87 -13.54 -15.17 0.90
N ASP A 88 -12.81 -15.60 1.92
CA ASP A 88 -13.25 -16.60 2.90
C ASP A 88 -13.20 -15.99 4.31
N TYR A 89 -14.27 -15.29 4.70
CA TYR A 89 -14.35 -14.71 6.03
C TYR A 89 -14.48 -15.82 7.09
N SER A 90 -13.40 -16.05 7.86
CA SER A 90 -13.40 -16.97 8.98
C SER A 90 -13.62 -16.20 10.29
N LEU A 91 -14.56 -16.66 11.12
CA LEU A 91 -14.74 -16.14 12.48
C LEU A 91 -13.66 -16.65 13.45
N SER A 92 -12.91 -17.68 13.06
CA SER A 92 -11.91 -18.37 13.89
C SER A 92 -10.46 -18.09 13.48
N GLU A 93 -10.24 -17.58 12.27
CA GLU A 93 -8.92 -17.24 11.75
C GLU A 93 -8.89 -15.76 11.39
N ASN A 94 -7.81 -15.05 11.74
CA ASN A 94 -7.63 -13.67 11.33
C ASN A 94 -7.27 -13.66 9.83
N THR A 95 -8.29 -13.69 8.97
CA THR A 95 -8.11 -13.63 7.52
C THR A 95 -7.93 -12.17 7.10
N PRO A 96 -6.79 -11.78 6.50
CA PRO A 96 -6.62 -10.44 5.99
C PRO A 96 -7.63 -10.18 4.86
N PRO A 97 -8.12 -8.94 4.69
CA PRO A 97 -8.95 -8.61 3.56
C PRO A 97 -8.17 -8.81 2.26
N ARG A 98 -8.87 -9.21 1.20
CA ARG A 98 -8.32 -9.34 -0.15
C ARG A 98 -8.04 -7.97 -0.76
N LYS A 99 -8.94 -7.02 -0.51
CA LYS A 99 -8.85 -5.65 -1.02
C LYS A 99 -9.63 -4.69 -0.14
N ILE A 100 -9.32 -3.42 -0.27
CA ILE A 100 -10.08 -2.33 0.34
C ILE A 100 -10.51 -1.30 -0.70
N GLU A 101 -11.72 -0.79 -0.51
CA GLU A 101 -12.26 0.36 -1.24
C GLU A 101 -12.35 1.54 -0.26
N ILE A 102 -11.66 2.63 -0.57
CA ILE A 102 -11.65 3.86 0.23
C ILE A 102 -12.33 4.94 -0.58
N THR A 103 -13.46 5.45 -0.07
CA THR A 103 -14.15 6.59 -0.68
C THR A 103 -13.83 7.85 0.12
N PHE A 104 -13.35 8.87 -0.58
CA PHE A 104 -13.09 10.19 -0.05
C PHE A 104 -14.25 11.14 -0.37
N MET A 105 -14.31 12.27 0.35
CA MET A 105 -15.14 13.41 -0.04
C MET A 105 -14.88 13.78 -1.51
N GLU A 106 -15.87 14.39 -2.17
CA GLU A 106 -15.81 14.77 -3.59
C GLU A 106 -15.89 13.58 -4.59
N GLY A 107 -16.18 12.36 -4.09
CA GLY A 107 -16.50 11.20 -4.95
C GLY A 107 -15.29 10.43 -5.48
N ARG A 108 -14.08 10.72 -4.98
CA ARG A 108 -12.86 9.97 -5.30
C ARG A 108 -12.86 8.62 -4.57
N THR A 109 -12.77 7.52 -5.32
CA THR A 109 -12.68 6.16 -4.75
C THR A 109 -11.38 5.48 -5.11
N LEU A 110 -10.58 5.11 -4.11
CA LEU A 110 -9.33 4.37 -4.26
C LEU A 110 -9.55 2.89 -3.96
N LEU A 111 -9.07 2.01 -4.84
CA LEU A 111 -9.07 0.56 -4.65
C LEU A 111 -7.63 0.08 -4.43
N ILE A 112 -7.42 -0.71 -3.38
CA ILE A 112 -6.11 -1.32 -3.09
C ILE A 112 -6.32 -2.84 -3.01
N GLU A 113 -5.71 -3.57 -3.95
CA GLU A 113 -5.85 -5.03 -4.11
C GLU A 113 -4.46 -5.68 -4.25
N PRO A 114 -3.76 -6.01 -3.15
CA PRO A 114 -2.40 -6.55 -3.20
C PRO A 114 -2.27 -7.87 -3.98
N GLU A 115 -3.36 -8.63 -4.09
CA GLU A 115 -3.40 -9.89 -4.83
C GLU A 115 -3.19 -9.70 -6.34
N SER A 116 -3.42 -8.50 -6.88
CA SER A 116 -3.10 -8.20 -8.29
C SER A 116 -1.62 -8.49 -8.57
N SER A 117 -0.74 -8.25 -7.59
CA SER A 117 0.70 -8.49 -7.70
C SER A 117 1.02 -9.96 -7.98
N LYS A 118 0.25 -10.91 -7.42
CA LYS A 118 0.42 -12.36 -7.64
C LYS A 118 0.15 -12.76 -9.10
N LYS A 119 -0.70 -12.00 -9.80
CA LYS A 119 -1.04 -12.21 -11.22
C LYS A 119 0.04 -11.66 -12.15
N GLN A 120 0.75 -10.61 -11.73
CA GLN A 120 1.74 -9.90 -12.55
C GLN A 120 3.16 -10.40 -12.34
N ASN A 121 3.55 -10.75 -11.11
CA ASN A 121 4.90 -11.17 -10.78
C ASN A 121 4.90 -12.46 -9.94
N LYS A 122 5.66 -13.46 -10.39
CA LYS A 122 5.76 -14.79 -9.74
C LYS A 122 6.42 -14.77 -8.38
N ASP A 123 7.24 -13.77 -8.07
CA ASP A 123 7.86 -13.62 -6.75
C ASP A 123 6.81 -13.45 -5.66
N TYR A 124 5.68 -12.82 -5.98
CA TYR A 124 4.53 -12.66 -5.07
C TYR A 124 3.75 -13.95 -4.83
N GLN A 125 4.02 -15.01 -5.61
CA GLN A 125 3.46 -16.34 -5.38
C GLN A 125 4.28 -17.16 -4.37
N ARG A 126 5.48 -16.69 -4.00
CA ARG A 126 6.26 -17.32 -2.95
C ARG A 126 5.62 -17.04 -1.58
N ASP A 127 5.52 -18.07 -0.75
CA ASP A 127 4.85 -17.98 0.55
C ASP A 127 5.44 -16.90 1.48
N ASP A 128 6.75 -16.70 1.45
CA ASP A 128 7.45 -15.70 2.25
C ASP A 128 7.08 -14.26 1.84
N VAL A 129 7.09 -14.00 0.53
CA VAL A 129 6.69 -12.70 -0.03
C VAL A 129 5.20 -12.45 0.17
N GLY A 130 4.37 -13.46 -0.11
CA GLY A 130 2.92 -13.39 0.02
C GLY A 130 2.48 -13.02 1.45
N ARG A 131 3.02 -13.71 2.47
CA ARG A 131 2.74 -13.39 3.87
C ARG A 131 3.18 -11.99 4.26
N GLN A 132 4.35 -11.54 3.79
CA GLN A 132 4.82 -10.20 4.11
C GLN A 132 3.93 -9.11 3.51
N VAL A 133 3.44 -9.32 2.28
CA VAL A 133 2.49 -8.39 1.63
C VAL A 133 1.16 -8.36 2.37
N GLU A 134 0.68 -9.51 2.86
CA GLU A 134 -0.52 -9.60 3.69
C GLU A 134 -0.33 -8.84 5.02
N GLU A 135 0.79 -9.03 5.71
CA GLU A 135 1.13 -8.26 6.93
C GLU A 135 1.26 -6.75 6.66
N ASP A 136 1.95 -6.36 5.59
CA ASP A 136 2.11 -4.96 5.19
C ASP A 136 0.74 -4.34 4.88
N PHE A 137 -0.18 -5.11 4.27
CA PHE A 137 -1.55 -4.66 3.99
C PHE A 137 -2.39 -4.47 5.25
N GLU A 138 -2.37 -5.43 6.18
CA GLU A 138 -3.05 -5.29 7.48
C GLU A 138 -2.54 -4.07 8.24
N HIS A 139 -1.22 -3.85 8.26
CA HIS A 139 -0.63 -2.68 8.88
C HIS A 139 -1.03 -1.36 8.21
N LEU A 140 -1.13 -1.34 6.88
CA LEU A 140 -1.62 -0.19 6.11
C LEU A 140 -3.07 0.15 6.51
N ILE A 141 -3.95 -0.85 6.57
CA ILE A 141 -5.35 -0.68 6.97
C ILE A 141 -5.46 -0.19 8.41
N ALA A 142 -4.70 -0.79 9.34
CA ALA A 142 -4.66 -0.37 10.73
C ALA A 142 -4.20 1.10 10.86
N ALA A 143 -3.19 1.50 10.09
CA ALA A 143 -2.72 2.88 10.06
C ALA A 143 -3.81 3.83 9.55
N LEU A 144 -4.47 3.51 8.44
CA LEU A 144 -5.60 4.29 7.91
C LEU A 144 -6.74 4.43 8.91
N LYS A 145 -7.15 3.35 9.57
CA LYS A 145 -8.18 3.41 10.62
C LYS A 145 -7.75 4.31 11.77
N SER A 146 -6.47 4.24 12.18
CA SER A 146 -5.94 5.05 13.28
C SER A 146 -5.89 6.55 12.96
N THR A 147 -5.83 6.94 11.68
CA THR A 147 -5.85 8.36 11.30
C THR A 147 -7.26 8.92 11.13
N VAL A 148 -8.29 8.05 11.04
CA VAL A 148 -9.71 8.43 10.91
C VAL A 148 -10.40 8.54 12.27
N ILE A 149 -10.07 7.67 13.23
CA ILE A 149 -10.74 7.61 14.54
C ILE A 149 -10.22 8.72 15.48
N LEU A 150 -11.12 9.59 15.92
CA LEU A 150 -11.01 10.49 17.09
C LEU A 150 -12.22 10.28 17.99
#